data_AF-R9KXP4-F1
#
_entry.id   AF-R9KXP4-F1
#
_cell.length_a   1.000
_cell.length_b   1.000
_cell.length_c   1.000
_cell.angle_alpha   90.00
_cell.angle_beta   90.00
_cell.angle_gamma   90.00
#
_symmetry.space_group_name_H-M   'P 1'
#
loop_
_entity.id
_entity.type
_entity.pdbx_description
1 polymer ?
#
loop_
_entity_poly.entity_id
_entity_poly.type
_entity_poly.pdbx_seq_one_letter_code
_entity_poly.pdbx_strand_id
1 'polypeptide(L)'
;MTKKDLMKKLEELLAEKKMCKIETFSGKIGWNDNKAIIEGAIKCLEATDEEMNDYLTVFKLKYPNSYNTIVNNGNWLTHSHNRYYVYTSVKAILA
;
A
#
# COMPACT_ATOMS: atom_id res chain seq x y z
N MET A 1 -19.63 1.18 3.07
CA MET A 1 -19.43 -0.28 3.28
C MET A 1 -19.42 -0.59 4.78
N THR A 2 -19.88 -1.77 5.18
CA THR A 2 -19.65 -2.23 6.56
C THR A 2 -18.18 -2.63 6.75
N LYS A 3 -17.70 -2.75 7.99
CA LYS A 3 -16.33 -3.20 8.26
C LYS A 3 -16.10 -4.63 7.74
N LYS A 4 -17.13 -5.47 7.79
CA LYS A 4 -17.10 -6.82 7.23
C LYS A 4 -16.92 -6.79 5.71
N ASP A 5 -17.64 -5.91 5.01
CA ASP A 5 -17.50 -5.77 3.55
C ASP A 5 -16.11 -5.26 3.17
N LEU A 6 -15.57 -4.32 3.95
CA LEU A 6 -14.21 -3.81 3.73
C LEU A 6 -13.16 -4.91 3.92
N MET A 7 -13.28 -5.73 4.96
CA MET A 7 -12.36 -6.86 5.17
C MET A 7 -12.45 -7.89 4.05
N LYS A 8 -13.66 -8.23 3.59
CA LYS A 8 -13.87 -9.14 2.45
C LYS A 8 -13.17 -8.62 1.19
N LYS A 9 -13.39 -7.34 0.87
CA LYS A 9 -12.75 -6.70 -0.30
C LYS A 9 -11.23 -6.64 -0.16
N LEU A 10 -10.72 -6.35 1.03
CA LEU A 10 -9.28 -6.36 1.31
C LEU A 10 -8.69 -7.76 1.07
N GLU A 11 -9.35 -8.81 1.54
CA GLU A 11 -8.93 -10.21 1.34
C GLU A 11 -8.96 -10.62 -0.15
N GLU A 12 -10.00 -10.23 -0.89
CA GLU A 12 -10.11 -10.47 -2.33
C GLU A 12 -8.95 -9.83 -3.11
N LEU A 13 -8.69 -8.54 -2.88
CA LEU A 13 -7.61 -7.81 -3.56
C LEU A 13 -6.21 -8.34 -3.20
N LEU A 14 -6.02 -8.75 -1.94
CA LEU A 14 -4.79 -9.41 -1.50
C LEU A 14 -4.57 -10.73 -2.25
N ALA A 15 -5.61 -11.54 -2.39
CA ALA A 15 -5.54 -12.80 -3.13
C ALA A 15 -5.25 -12.57 -4.63
N GLU A 16 -5.90 -11.59 -5.26
CA GLU A 16 -5.68 -11.21 -6.67
C GLU A 16 -4.22 -10.80 -6.93
N LYS A 17 -3.62 -10.00 -6.04
CA LYS A 17 -2.21 -9.59 -6.14
C LYS A 17 -1.21 -10.62 -5.61
N LYS A 18 -1.67 -11.79 -5.14
CA LYS A 18 -0.83 -12.83 -4.50
C LYS A 18 -0.05 -12.29 -3.29
N MET A 19 -0.69 -11.41 -2.52
CA MET A 19 -0.13 -10.80 -1.31
C MET A 19 -0.83 -11.38 -0.08
N CYS A 20 -0.08 -11.73 0.96
CA CYS A 20 -0.68 -12.27 2.19
C CYS A 20 -1.23 -11.18 3.14
N LYS A 21 -0.73 -9.94 3.03
CA LYS A 21 -1.05 -8.82 3.93
C LYS A 21 -0.58 -7.49 3.37
N ILE A 22 -1.18 -6.41 3.86
CA ILE A 22 -0.60 -5.07 3.87
C ILE A 22 -0.06 -4.79 5.27
N GLU A 23 1.12 -4.17 5.34
CA GLU A 23 1.80 -3.85 6.59
C GLU A 23 2.12 -2.38 6.72
N THR A 24 1.96 -1.87 7.93
CA THR A 24 2.45 -0.57 8.39
C THR A 24 3.62 -0.79 9.33
N PHE A 25 4.26 0.30 9.79
CA PHE A 25 5.26 0.21 10.87
C PHE A 25 4.68 -0.34 12.17
N SER A 26 3.37 -0.23 12.39
CA SER A 26 2.67 -0.70 13.59
C SER A 26 2.11 -2.13 13.45
N GLY A 27 2.34 -2.78 12.31
CA GLY A 27 1.89 -4.15 12.04
C GLY A 27 0.93 -4.27 10.87
N LYS A 28 0.29 -5.44 10.77
CA LYS A 28 -0.65 -5.79 9.70
C LYS A 28 -1.96 -5.02 9.85
N ILE A 29 -2.47 -4.48 8.74
CA ILE A 29 -3.81 -3.90 8.68
C ILE A 29 -4.87 -5.01 8.74
N GLY A 30 -5.88 -4.85 9.60
CA GLY A 30 -6.96 -5.81 9.75
C GLY A 30 -8.11 -5.38 10.64
N TRP A 31 -8.72 -6.35 11.32
CA TRP A 31 -9.97 -6.17 12.07
C TRP A 31 -9.90 -5.16 13.22
N ASN A 32 -8.72 -4.85 13.75
CA ASN A 32 -8.58 -3.89 14.84
C ASN A 32 -8.40 -2.46 14.35
N ASP A 33 -8.09 -2.27 13.07
CA ASP A 33 -7.91 -0.94 12.50
C ASP A 33 -9.24 -0.22 12.28
N ASN A 34 -9.18 1.11 12.25
CA ASN A 34 -10.34 1.91 11.90
C ASN A 34 -10.69 1.73 10.40
N LYS A 35 -11.93 2.05 10.04
CA LYS A 35 -12.41 1.87 8.65
C LYS A 35 -11.58 2.66 7.63
N ALA A 36 -11.13 3.86 7.98
CA ALA A 36 -10.37 4.72 7.08
C ALA A 36 -9.00 4.10 6.71
N ILE A 37 -8.33 3.44 7.65
CA ILE A 37 -7.07 2.72 7.40
C ILE A 37 -7.32 1.52 6.46
N ILE A 38 -8.39 0.76 6.70
CA ILE A 38 -8.75 -0.39 5.85
C ILE A 38 -9.09 0.09 4.43
N GLU A 39 -9.86 1.17 4.30
CA GLU A 39 -10.17 1.80 3.02
C GLU A 39 -8.92 2.33 2.31
N GLY A 40 -7.96 2.90 3.04
CA GLY A 40 -6.66 3.30 2.50
C GLY A 40 -5.87 2.12 1.94
N ALA A 41 -5.85 0.99 2.66
CA ALA A 41 -5.21 -0.24 2.21
C ALA A 41 -5.86 -0.79 0.93
N ILE A 42 -7.20 -0.81 0.88
CA ILE A 42 -7.96 -1.19 -0.31
C ILE A 42 -7.58 -0.31 -1.50
N LYS A 43 -7.59 1.02 -1.35
CA LYS A 43 -7.24 1.93 -2.45
C LYS A 43 -5.80 1.76 -2.94
N CYS A 44 -4.87 1.43 -2.04
CA CYS A 44 -3.49 1.09 -2.40
C CYS A 44 -3.41 -0.21 -3.24
N LEU A 45 -4.23 -1.20 -2.93
CA LEU A 45 -4.33 -2.43 -3.71
C LEU A 45 -5.09 -2.22 -5.02
N GLU A 46 -6.05 -1.31 -5.08
CA GLU A 46 -6.75 -0.97 -6.33
C GLU A 46 -5.88 -0.18 -7.31
N ALA A 47 -4.87 0.56 -6.82
CA ALA A 47 -3.94 1.28 -7.67
C ALA A 47 -3.25 0.34 -8.67
N THR A 48 -3.22 0.76 -9.92
CA THR A 48 -2.55 0.03 -11.00
C THR A 48 -1.03 0.04 -10.78
N ASP A 49 -0.33 -0.88 -11.44
CA ASP A 49 1.12 -0.93 -11.35
C ASP A 49 1.76 0.29 -12.04
N GLU A 50 1.13 0.85 -13.07
CA GLU A 50 1.52 2.11 -13.70
C GLU A 50 1.43 3.28 -12.71
N GLU A 51 0.27 3.49 -12.08
CA GLU A 51 0.09 4.54 -11.06
C GLU A 51 1.08 4.40 -9.90
N MET A 52 1.34 3.17 -9.46
CA MET A 52 2.30 2.93 -8.39
C MET A 52 3.73 3.29 -8.81
N ASN A 53 4.14 3.01 -10.04
CA ASN A 53 5.46 3.43 -10.55
C ASN A 53 5.57 4.96 -10.67
N ASP A 54 4.51 5.65 -11.08
CA ASP A 54 4.46 7.12 -11.06
C ASP A 54 4.59 7.64 -9.62
N TYR A 55 3.90 7.02 -8.67
CA TYR A 55 4.03 7.36 -7.25
C TYR A 55 5.46 7.11 -6.75
N LEU A 56 6.11 6.02 -7.15
CA LEU A 56 7.50 5.77 -6.79
C LEU A 56 8.45 6.86 -7.32
N THR A 57 8.17 7.41 -8.50
CA THR A 57 8.91 8.54 -9.08
C THR A 57 8.76 9.80 -8.21
N VAL A 58 7.54 10.14 -7.80
CA VAL A 58 7.30 11.27 -6.88
C VAL A 58 7.95 11.01 -5.52
N PHE A 59 7.84 9.78 -5.00
CA PHE A 59 8.41 9.37 -3.73
C PHE A 59 9.94 9.56 -3.70
N LYS A 60 10.63 9.22 -4.79
CA LYS A 60 12.09 9.39 -4.94
C LYS A 60 12.55 10.83 -4.73
N LEU A 61 11.76 11.82 -5.17
CA LEU A 61 12.11 13.24 -5.05
C LEU A 61 12.20 13.70 -3.59
N LYS A 62 11.38 13.12 -2.70
CA LYS A 62 11.36 13.47 -1.27
C LYS A 62 12.18 12.52 -0.41
N TYR A 63 12.23 11.23 -0.77
CA TYR A 63 12.82 10.17 0.04
C TYR A 63 13.81 9.30 -0.78
N PRO A 64 14.94 9.86 -1.26
CA PRO A 64 15.86 9.15 -2.15
C PRO A 64 16.51 7.91 -1.50
N ASN A 65 16.80 7.95 -0.20
CA ASN A 65 17.37 6.81 0.52
C ASN A 65 16.37 5.65 0.63
N SER A 66 15.13 5.95 1.03
CA SER A 66 14.06 4.94 1.10
C SER A 66 13.72 4.39 -0.27
N TYR A 67 13.74 5.21 -1.32
CA TYR A 67 13.60 4.76 -2.70
C TYR A 67 14.63 3.68 -3.04
N ASN A 68 15.92 3.91 -2.73
CA ASN A 68 16.98 2.93 -2.98
C ASN A 68 16.72 1.61 -2.24
N THR A 69 16.24 1.66 -1.00
CA THR A 69 15.87 0.44 -0.26
C THR A 69 14.71 -0.29 -0.94
N ILE A 70 13.69 0.43 -1.41
CA ILE A 70 12.49 -0.15 -2.04
C ILE A 70 12.82 -0.84 -3.36
N VAL A 71 13.57 -0.19 -4.25
CA VAL A 71 13.88 -0.76 -5.59
C VAL A 71 14.85 -1.94 -5.52
N ASN A 72 15.64 -2.05 -4.44
CA ASN A 72 16.53 -3.18 -4.21
C ASN A 72 15.85 -4.34 -3.46
N ASN A 73 14.59 -4.19 -3.05
CA ASN A 73 13.85 -5.20 -2.27
C ASN A 73 12.87 -6.00 -3.16
N GLY A 74 13.43 -6.82 -4.04
CA GLY A 74 12.69 -7.74 -4.89
C GLY A 74 11.60 -7.06 -5.73
N ASN A 75 10.46 -7.73 -5.89
CA ASN A 75 9.29 -7.12 -6.52
C ASN A 75 8.56 -6.20 -5.54
N TRP A 76 8.88 -4.91 -5.58
CA TRP A 76 8.32 -3.92 -4.67
C TRP A 76 6.79 -3.74 -4.84
N LEU A 77 6.24 -3.99 -6.03
CA LEU A 77 4.81 -3.81 -6.34
C LEU A 77 3.92 -4.78 -5.56
N THR A 78 4.45 -5.93 -5.14
CA THR A 78 3.75 -6.91 -4.30
C THR A 78 4.32 -7.00 -2.89
N HIS A 79 5.22 -6.09 -2.51
CA HIS A 79 5.78 -6.04 -1.17
C HIS A 79 4.80 -5.36 -0.20
N SER A 80 4.39 -6.09 0.85
CA SER A 80 3.36 -5.69 1.83
C SER A 80 3.53 -4.28 2.39
N HIS A 81 4.73 -3.99 2.89
CA HIS A 81 5.06 -2.71 3.52
C HIS A 81 5.36 -1.61 2.49
N ASN A 82 6.35 -1.85 1.62
CA ASN A 82 6.84 -0.84 0.67
C ASN A 82 5.74 -0.27 -0.22
N ARG A 83 4.86 -1.12 -0.76
CA ARG A 83 3.75 -0.68 -1.62
C ARG A 83 2.86 0.33 -0.89
N TYR A 84 2.45 0.00 0.33
CA TYR A 84 1.57 0.86 1.14
C TYR A 84 2.27 2.13 1.61
N TYR A 85 3.55 2.02 1.95
CA TYR A 85 4.36 3.16 2.37
C TYR A 85 4.54 4.18 1.25
N VAL A 86 4.84 3.74 0.02
CA VAL A 86 4.90 4.62 -1.16
C VAL A 86 3.54 5.28 -1.39
N TYR A 87 2.47 4.48 -1.44
CA TYR A 87 1.11 4.98 -1.68
C TYR A 87 0.73 6.09 -0.69
N THR A 88 0.82 5.81 0.60
CA THR A 88 0.42 6.75 1.66
C THR A 88 1.31 8.00 1.69
N SER A 89 2.61 7.85 1.51
CA SER A 89 3.56 8.98 1.50
C SER A 89 3.30 9.92 0.34
N VAL A 90 3.06 9.40 -0.86
CA VAL A 90 2.78 10.22 -2.05
C VAL A 90 1.43 10.89 -1.94
N LYS A 91 0.39 10.20 -1.45
CA LYS A 91 -0.91 10.82 -1.16
C LYS A 91 -0.80 11.97 -0.17
N ALA A 92 0.11 11.90 0.81
CA ALA A 92 0.36 13.00 1.75
C ALA A 92 1.20 14.15 1.15
N ILE A 93 1.99 13.90 0.10
CA ILE A 93 2.73 14.95 -0.64
C ILE A 93 1.80 15.72 -1.57
N LEU A 94 0.83 15.02 -2.18
CA LEU A 94 -0.09 15.56 -3.19
C LEU A 94 -1.38 16.18 -2.60
N ALA A 95 -1.60 16.03 -1.29
CA ALA A 95 -2.73 16.62 -0.57
C ALA A 95 -2.41 18.05 -0.13
#